data_AF-A0A1I7BKC7-F1
#
_entry.id   AF-A0A1I7BKC7-F1
#
_cell.length_a   1.000
_cell.length_b   1.000
_cell.length_c   1.000
_cell.angle_alpha   90.00
_cell.angle_beta   90.00
_cell.angle_gamma   90.00
#
_symmetry.space_group_name_H-M   'P 1'
#
loop_
_entity.id
_entity.type
_entity.pdbx_description
1 polymer ?
#
loop_
_entity_poly.entity_id
_entity_poly.type
_entity_poly.pdbx_seq_one_letter_code
_entity_poly.pdbx_strand_id
1 'polypeptide(L)'
;MAALNSRQRDFLLLSVYIMTQNCKYAEALTMVQGMMVMEDDSKEVLLARTILLFLLNRFDLALESLRELDLQDPLEQFGNYTRSDEQSMRHYIRARCLYTLHDADKAKDAIDIYLGNRRQKLSQ
;
A
#
# COMPACT_ATOMS: atom_id res chain seq x y z
N MET A 1 23.40 11.83 2.81
CA MET A 1 22.70 12.75 1.87
C MET A 1 21.77 13.63 2.70
N ALA A 2 21.33 14.79 2.22
CA ALA A 2 20.36 15.60 2.97
C ALA A 2 18.95 15.03 2.78
N ALA A 3 18.23 14.80 3.88
CA ALA A 3 16.84 14.36 3.86
C ALA A 3 15.94 15.36 3.12
N LEU A 4 14.89 14.86 2.47
CA LEU A 4 13.90 15.68 1.79
C LEU A 4 13.11 16.53 2.80
N ASN A 5 12.90 17.81 2.48
CA ASN A 5 11.90 18.60 3.20
C ASN A 5 10.48 18.30 2.68
N SER A 6 9.46 18.71 3.45
CA SER A 6 8.06 18.44 3.12
C SER A 6 7.67 18.92 1.72
N ARG A 7 8.09 20.13 1.32
CA ARG A 7 7.77 20.69 0.00
C ARG A 7 8.41 19.89 -1.14
N GLN A 8 9.65 19.43 -0.97
CA GLN A 8 10.34 18.60 -1.96
C GLN A 8 9.65 17.24 -2.08
N ARG A 9 9.31 16.62 -0.95
CA ARG A 9 8.56 15.35 -0.91
C ARG A 9 7.22 15.48 -1.62
N ASP A 10 6.43 16.50 -1.29
CA ASP A 10 5.10 16.70 -1.88
C ASP A 10 5.19 16.92 -3.39
N PHE A 11 6.20 17.66 -3.86
CA PHE A 11 6.45 17.85 -5.29
C PHE A 11 6.80 16.54 -6.00
N LEU A 12 7.63 15.70 -5.38
CA LEU A 12 7.99 14.39 -5.93
C LEU A 12 6.80 13.44 -5.93
N LEU A 13 6.01 13.39 -4.85
CA LEU A 13 4.79 12.56 -4.79
C LEU A 13 3.73 13.00 -5.79
N LEU A 14 3.57 14.31 -6.04
CA LEU A 14 2.71 14.80 -7.11
C LEU A 14 3.21 14.34 -8.49
N SER A 15 4.53 14.34 -8.70
CA SER A 15 5.14 13.84 -9.94
C SER A 15 4.90 12.33 -10.11
N VAL A 16 5.07 11.55 -9.04
CA VAL A 16 4.75 10.11 -8.98
C VAL A 16 3.28 9.87 -9.32
N TYR A 17 2.37 10.65 -8.75
CA TYR A 17 0.94 10.57 -9.04
C TYR A 17 0.66 10.82 -10.53
N ILE A 18 1.20 11.90 -11.11
CA ILE A 18 1.03 12.22 -12.54
C ILE A 18 1.58 11.10 -13.43
N MET A 19 2.77 10.56 -13.13
CA MET A 19 3.34 9.44 -13.87
C MET A 19 2.44 8.20 -13.80
N THR A 20 1.89 7.91 -12.61
CA THR A 20 0.96 6.79 -12.39
C THR A 20 -0.32 6.96 -13.22
N GLN A 21 -0.90 8.16 -13.28
CA GLN A 21 -2.08 8.44 -14.12
C GLN A 21 -1.80 8.24 -15.62
N ASN A 22 -0.55 8.39 -16.04
CA ASN A 22 -0.11 8.18 -17.42
C ASN A 22 0.45 6.77 -17.67
N CYS A 23 0.19 5.81 -16.76
CA CYS A 23 0.65 4.42 -16.83
C CYS A 23 2.18 4.23 -16.87
N LYS A 24 2.96 5.25 -16.48
CA LYS A 24 4.42 5.21 -16.38
C LYS A 24 4.88 4.65 -15.05
N TYR A 25 4.43 3.43 -14.73
CA TYR A 25 4.58 2.86 -13.40
C TYR A 25 6.04 2.55 -13.04
N ALA A 26 6.86 2.14 -14.01
CA ALA A 26 8.27 1.82 -13.76
C ALA A 26 9.09 3.08 -13.44
N GLU A 27 8.84 4.17 -14.17
CA GLU A 27 9.47 5.46 -13.94
C GLU A 27 9.00 6.07 -12.61
N ALA A 28 7.71 5.98 -12.31
CA ALA A 28 7.16 6.38 -11.02
C ALA A 28 7.81 5.60 -9.87
N LEU A 29 7.99 4.28 -10.02
CA LEU A 29 8.63 3.44 -9.01
C LEU A 29 10.10 3.81 -8.83
N THR A 30 10.81 4.13 -9.91
CA THR A 30 12.20 4.60 -9.86
C THR A 30 12.30 5.91 -9.05
N MET A 31 11.35 6.82 -9.23
CA MET A 31 11.29 8.06 -8.45
C MET A 31 11.06 7.81 -6.97
N VAL A 32 10.11 6.92 -6.62
CA VAL A 32 9.86 6.50 -5.23
C VAL A 32 11.10 5.86 -4.60
N GLN A 33 11.79 4.98 -5.33
CA GLN A 33 13.05 4.38 -4.87
C GLN A 33 14.14 5.46 -4.63
N GLY A 34 14.20 6.47 -5.49
CA GLY A 34 15.08 7.62 -5.29
C GLY A 34 14.78 8.39 -4.00
N MET A 35 13.49 8.60 -3.68
CA MET A 35 13.09 9.22 -2.40
C MET A 35 13.53 8.39 -1.20
N MET A 36 13.37 7.06 -1.26
CA MET A 36 13.81 6.17 -0.19
C MET A 36 15.34 6.15 -0.01
N VAL A 37 16.12 6.26 -1.09
CA VAL A 37 17.59 6.42 -1.02
C VAL A 37 17.97 7.73 -0.34
N MET A 38 17.10 8.75 -0.40
CA MET A 38 17.25 10.00 0.34
C MET A 38 16.69 9.93 1.78
N GLU A 39 16.51 8.71 2.30
CA GLU A 39 16.02 8.44 3.66
C GLU A 39 14.59 8.95 3.92
N ASP A 40 13.77 9.11 2.88
CA ASP A 40 12.34 9.39 3.02
C ASP A 40 11.55 8.07 3.00
N ASP A 41 11.25 7.57 4.20
CA ASP A 41 10.45 6.39 4.46
C ASP A 41 9.06 6.74 5.01
N SER A 42 8.53 7.93 4.65
CA SER A 42 7.21 8.34 5.12
C SER A 42 6.12 7.38 4.66
N LYS A 43 5.01 7.37 5.41
CA LYS A 43 3.80 6.61 5.09
C LYS A 43 3.37 6.80 3.62
N GLU A 44 3.41 8.04 3.13
CA GLU A 44 3.01 8.38 1.76
C GLU A 44 3.94 7.75 0.71
N VAL A 45 5.25 7.72 0.99
CA VAL A 45 6.25 7.09 0.10
C VAL A 45 6.08 5.58 0.07
N LEU A 46 5.88 4.94 1.23
CA LEU A 46 5.62 3.50 1.31
C LEU A 46 4.28 3.11 0.66
N LEU A 47 3.26 3.94 0.80
CA LEU A 47 1.98 3.75 0.12
C LEU A 47 2.15 3.83 -1.40
N ALA A 48 2.86 4.84 -1.90
CA ALA A 48 3.16 4.98 -3.33
C ALA A 48 3.95 3.76 -3.86
N ARG A 49 4.99 3.32 -3.13
CA ARG A 49 5.77 2.11 -3.47
C ARG A 49 4.86 0.88 -3.59
N THR A 50 4.01 0.67 -2.60
CA THR A 50 3.07 -0.47 -2.55
C THR A 50 2.15 -0.49 -3.76
N ILE A 51 1.53 0.66 -4.08
CA ILE A 51 0.61 0.79 -5.22
C ILE A 51 1.35 0.52 -6.53
N LEU A 52 2.54 1.09 -6.71
CA LEU A 52 3.30 0.93 -7.95
C LEU A 52 3.79 -0.50 -8.16
N LEU A 53 4.27 -1.17 -7.11
CA LEU A 53 4.63 -2.59 -7.17
C LEU A 53 3.42 -3.45 -7.53
N PHE A 54 2.26 -3.15 -6.95
CA PHE A 54 1.01 -3.83 -7.28
C PHE A 54 0.61 -3.62 -8.76
N LEU A 55 0.66 -2.38 -9.26
CA LEU A 55 0.34 -2.05 -10.66
C LEU A 55 1.32 -2.69 -11.66
N LEU A 56 2.58 -2.90 -11.25
CA LEU A 56 3.60 -3.62 -12.01
C LEU A 56 3.52 -5.15 -11.88
N ASN A 57 2.48 -5.68 -11.22
CA ASN A 57 2.29 -7.10 -10.95
C ASN A 57 3.46 -7.75 -10.17
N ARG A 58 4.19 -6.96 -9.37
CA ARG A 58 5.24 -7.43 -8.45
C ARG A 58 4.62 -7.75 -7.10
N PHE A 59 3.76 -8.78 -7.06
CA PHE A 59 2.84 -9.03 -5.95
C PHE A 59 3.54 -9.40 -4.64
N ASP A 60 4.65 -10.12 -4.72
CA ASP A 60 5.53 -10.47 -3.61
C ASP A 60 6.12 -9.22 -2.95
N LEU A 61 6.72 -8.35 -3.76
CA LEU A 61 7.30 -7.08 -3.31
C LEU A 61 6.23 -6.11 -2.81
N ALA A 62 5.05 -6.10 -3.44
CA ALA A 62 3.93 -5.29 -2.99
C ALA A 62 3.44 -5.73 -1.61
N LEU A 63 3.41 -7.04 -1.31
CA LEU A 63 3.07 -7.54 0.03
C LEU A 63 4.12 -7.18 1.07
N GLU A 64 5.39 -7.24 0.72
CA GLU A 64 6.48 -6.81 1.61
C GLU A 64 6.39 -5.31 1.92
N SER A 65 6.28 -4.48 0.88
CA SER A 65 6.10 -3.02 1.02
C SER A 65 4.84 -2.67 1.83
N LEU A 66 3.76 -3.44 1.66
CA LEU A 66 2.54 -3.25 2.43
C LEU A 66 2.72 -3.64 3.91
N ARG A 67 3.55 -4.64 4.22
CA ARG A 67 3.89 -4.97 5.62
C ARG A 67 4.72 -3.87 6.27
N GLU A 68 5.69 -3.30 5.56
CA GLU A 68 6.46 -2.14 6.03
C GLU A 68 5.52 -0.96 6.35
N LEU A 69 4.58 -0.65 5.44
CA LEU A 69 3.57 0.38 5.64
C LEU A 69 2.68 0.10 6.87
N ASP A 70 2.22 -1.14 7.04
CA ASP A 70 1.40 -1.53 8.20
C ASP A 70 2.15 -1.42 9.54
N LEU A 71 3.48 -1.56 9.56
CA LEU A 71 4.29 -1.35 10.77
C LEU A 71 4.36 0.13 11.16
N GLN A 72 4.39 1.03 10.18
CA GLN A 72 4.46 2.47 10.41
C GLN A 72 3.07 3.10 10.64
N ASP A 73 2.05 2.61 9.93
CA ASP A 73 0.67 3.08 10.00
C ASP A 73 -0.32 1.89 10.10
N PRO A 74 -0.53 1.33 11.30
CA PRO A 74 -1.39 0.17 11.49
C PRO A 74 -2.85 0.41 11.06
N LEU A 75 -3.42 -0.55 10.32
CA LEU A 75 -4.80 -0.48 9.82
C LEU A 75 -5.87 -0.57 10.92
N GLU A 76 -5.59 -1.31 11.99
CA GLU A 76 -6.57 -1.62 13.03
C GLU A 76 -6.28 -0.80 14.29
N GLN A 77 -7.16 0.15 14.59
CA GLN A 77 -7.28 0.77 15.91
C GLN A 77 -8.59 0.29 16.53
N PHE A 78 -8.57 -0.14 17.79
CA PHE A 78 -9.73 -0.68 18.50
C PHE A 78 -10.93 0.29 18.44
N GLY A 79 -12.10 -0.18 17.96
CA GLY A 79 -13.35 0.59 18.00
C GLY A 79 -14.31 0.35 16.83
N ASN A 80 -15.50 0.95 16.92
CA ASN A 80 -16.46 1.03 15.81
C ASN A 80 -15.96 2.05 14.79
N TYR A 81 -15.33 1.58 13.71
CA TYR A 81 -14.85 2.47 12.66
C TYR A 81 -15.29 2.02 11.27
N THR A 82 -15.91 2.94 10.54
CA THR A 82 -16.01 2.93 9.07
C THR A 82 -14.61 3.04 8.49
N ARG A 83 -14.21 2.09 7.65
CA ARG A 83 -12.87 2.12 7.03
C ARG A 83 -12.72 3.36 6.14
N SER A 84 -11.53 3.95 6.14
CA SER A 84 -11.17 4.93 5.12
C SER A 84 -10.96 4.26 3.75
N ASP A 85 -10.96 5.06 2.69
CA ASP A 85 -10.66 4.58 1.34
C ASP A 85 -9.26 3.97 1.26
N GLU A 86 -8.28 4.57 1.93
CA GLU A 86 -6.91 4.05 2.01
C GLU A 86 -6.87 2.67 2.68
N GLN A 87 -7.54 2.51 3.83
CA GLN A 87 -7.61 1.23 4.54
C GLN A 87 -8.26 0.16 3.66
N SER A 88 -9.35 0.51 2.97
CA SER A 88 -10.05 -0.39 2.05
C SER A 88 -9.18 -0.81 0.87
N MET A 89 -8.42 0.14 0.29
CA MET A 89 -7.46 -0.13 -0.78
C MET A 89 -6.32 -1.04 -0.33
N ARG A 90 -5.76 -0.82 0.87
CA ARG A 90 -4.69 -1.68 1.43
C ARG A 90 -5.17 -3.12 1.66
N HIS A 91 -6.39 -3.30 2.20
CA HIS A 91 -7.00 -4.62 2.31
C HIS A 91 -7.23 -5.28 0.94
N TYR A 92 -7.69 -4.51 -0.05
CA TYR A 92 -7.87 -5.00 -1.42
C TYR A 92 -6.54 -5.49 -2.03
N ILE A 93 -5.49 -4.65 -1.97
CA ILE A 93 -4.16 -5.00 -2.49
C ILE A 93 -3.65 -6.29 -1.83
N ARG A 94 -3.76 -6.40 -0.50
CA ARG A 94 -3.38 -7.61 0.24
C ARG A 94 -4.11 -8.85 -0.26
N ALA A 95 -5.43 -8.78 -0.34
CA ALA A 95 -6.27 -9.89 -0.79
C ALA A 95 -5.90 -10.33 -2.21
N ARG A 96 -5.73 -9.37 -3.13
CA ARG A 96 -5.35 -9.64 -4.53
C ARG A 96 -3.96 -10.25 -4.64
N CYS A 97 -2.96 -9.72 -3.94
CA CYS A 97 -1.61 -10.28 -4.00
C CYS A 97 -1.57 -11.71 -3.46
N LEU A 98 -2.19 -11.98 -2.30
CA LEU A 98 -2.22 -13.32 -1.70
C LEU A 98 -2.94 -14.33 -2.61
N TYR A 99 -4.06 -13.92 -3.22
CA TYR A 99 -4.77 -14.76 -4.18
C TYR A 99 -3.89 -15.10 -5.39
N THR A 100 -3.21 -14.11 -5.98
CA THR A 100 -2.36 -14.32 -7.16
C THR A 100 -1.14 -15.19 -6.84
N LEU A 101 -0.60 -15.11 -5.63
CA LEU A 101 0.53 -15.93 -5.19
C LEU A 101 0.13 -17.34 -4.73
N HIS A 102 -1.14 -17.73 -4.92
CA HIS A 102 -1.69 -19.04 -4.57
C HIS A 102 -1.58 -19.43 -3.09
N ASP A 103 -1.52 -18.44 -2.18
CA ASP A 103 -1.62 -18.67 -0.73
C ASP A 103 -3.10 -18.70 -0.34
N ALA A 104 -3.78 -19.81 -0.68
CA ALA A 104 -5.24 -19.91 -0.65
C ALA A 104 -5.86 -19.62 0.72
N ASP A 105 -5.24 -20.09 1.80
CA ASP A 105 -5.73 -19.89 3.17
C ASP A 105 -5.65 -18.41 3.57
N LYS A 106 -4.49 -17.78 3.39
CA LYS A 106 -4.32 -16.35 3.72
C LYS A 106 -5.14 -15.45 2.78
N ALA A 107 -5.28 -15.83 1.51
CA ALA A 107 -6.09 -15.10 0.55
C ALA A 107 -7.56 -15.07 0.99
N LYS A 108 -8.11 -16.20 1.42
CA LYS A 108 -9.49 -16.30 1.92
C LYS A 108 -9.71 -15.37 3.12
N ASP A 109 -8.82 -15.43 4.11
CA ASP A 109 -8.91 -14.57 5.29
C ASP A 109 -8.82 -13.08 4.93
N ALA A 110 -7.90 -12.72 4.03
CA ALA A 110 -7.76 -11.35 3.55
C ALA A 110 -8.98 -10.86 2.77
N ILE A 111 -9.62 -11.73 1.98
CA ILE A 111 -10.87 -11.43 1.27
C ILE A 111 -12.02 -11.21 2.27
N ASP A 112 -12.16 -12.09 3.27
CA ASP A 112 -13.18 -11.95 4.32
C ASP A 112 -13.01 -10.64 5.10
N ILE A 113 -11.76 -10.23 5.35
CA ILE A 113 -11.46 -8.92 5.93
C ILE A 113 -11.87 -7.81 4.95
N TYR A 114 -11.41 -7.83 3.70
CA TYR A 114 -11.71 -6.79 2.70
C TYR A 114 -13.22 -6.57 2.52
N LEU A 115 -14.00 -7.63 2.35
CA LEU A 115 -15.45 -7.57 2.18
C LEU A 115 -16.22 -7.19 3.45
N GLY A 116 -15.56 -7.18 4.62
CA GLY A 116 -16.19 -6.88 5.90
C GLY A 116 -16.95 -8.07 6.51
N ASN A 117 -16.90 -9.24 5.89
CA ASN A 117 -17.58 -10.47 6.34
C ASN A 117 -17.10 -10.95 7.72
N ARG A 118 -15.85 -10.64 8.10
CA ARG A 118 -15.31 -11.01 9.42
C ARG A 118 -16.08 -10.36 10.58
N ARG A 119 -16.64 -9.16 10.38
CA ARG A 119 -17.46 -8.47 11.40
C ARG A 119 -18.81 -9.15 11.59
N GLN A 120 -19.45 -9.61 10.51
CA GLN A 120 -20.73 -10.31 10.58
C GLN A 120 -20.64 -11.64 11.33
N LYS A 121 -19.51 -12.36 11.19
CA LYS A 121 -19.26 -13.62 11.91
C LYS A 121 -19.02 -13.47 13.42
N LEU A 122 -18.57 -12.29 13.89
CA LEU A 122 -18.31 -12.01 15.31
C LEU A 122 -19.55 -11.45 16.05
N SER A 123 -20.58 -11.04 15.31
CA SER A 123 -21.85 -10.53 15.84
C SER A 123 -22.97 -11.58 15.91
N GLN A 124 -22.66 -12.85 15.60
CA GLN A 124 -23.55 -14.02 15.69
C GLN A 124 -23.07 -14.92 16.82
#